data_AF-A0A3N0FSQ2-F1
#
_entry.id   AF-A0A3N0FSQ2-F1
#
_cell.length_a   1.000
_cell.length_b   1.000
_cell.length_c   1.000
_cell.angle_alpha   90.00
_cell.angle_beta   90.00
_cell.angle_gamma   90.00
#
_symmetry.space_group_name_H-M   'P 1'
#
loop_
_entity.id
_entity.type
_entity.pdbx_description
1 polymer ?
#
loop_
_entity_poly.entity_id
_entity_poly.type
_entity_poly.pdbx_seq_one_letter_code
_entity_poly.pdbx_strand_id
1 'polypeptide(L)'
;MMLADYRSRWLLPVVMLVVALQLSACGDKDKDARQAFITFLQGISQQEGRQLPTLSEQQKQSFGRFTQDYAVMTAFNQQLDQALAASLTPLLDVVSRIRVPQDYITQRDNLRQALGGLTMLSPQVQNAKTQADNARRALKQSEELQTAYDKVYNRAVSLPANAMVTVVPASTSFAQSVVQVGDYLQTQGNQVVFGNNGVQFHTQQQVDQYNSMMTDIANQQQKLFTTLKTQNFLPH
;
A
#
# COMPACT_ATOMS: atom_id res chain seq x y z
N MET A 1 75.66 -20.33 16.83
CA MET A 1 75.25 -21.61 17.45
C MET A 1 75.05 -21.34 18.94
N MET A 2 73.95 -21.57 19.64
CA MET A 2 72.66 -22.22 19.37
C MET A 2 71.69 -21.69 20.45
N LEU A 3 70.83 -20.70 20.16
CA LEU A 3 69.81 -20.27 21.14
C LEU A 3 68.46 -19.88 20.49
N ALA A 4 68.26 -20.18 19.19
CA ALA A 4 67.07 -19.75 18.46
C ALA A 4 66.06 -20.88 18.15
N ASP A 5 66.38 -22.15 18.34
CA ASP A 5 65.59 -23.25 17.74
C ASP A 5 64.59 -23.97 18.66
N TYR A 6 64.51 -23.65 19.95
CA TYR A 6 63.68 -24.45 20.86
C TYR A 6 62.25 -23.91 21.12
N ARG A 7 61.99 -22.61 20.90
CA ARG A 7 60.66 -22.03 21.19
C ARG A 7 59.63 -22.16 20.07
N SER A 8 60.04 -22.53 18.86
CA SER A 8 59.13 -22.58 17.69
C SER A 8 58.51 -23.95 17.43
N ARG A 9 59.01 -25.04 18.04
CA ARG A 9 58.54 -26.42 17.78
C ARG A 9 57.39 -26.88 18.68
N TRP A 10 57.06 -26.13 19.73
CA TRP A 10 55.95 -26.43 20.64
C TRP A 10 54.67 -25.63 20.39
N LEU A 11 54.74 -24.58 19.56
CA LEU A 11 53.57 -23.76 19.20
C LEU A 11 52.87 -24.20 17.90
N LEU A 12 53.54 -25.02 17.08
CA LEU A 12 53.00 -25.50 15.81
C LEU A 12 51.76 -26.43 15.92
N PRO A 13 51.59 -27.31 16.93
CA PRO A 13 50.37 -28.12 17.02
C PRO A 13 49.17 -27.33 17.56
N VAL A 14 49.38 -26.24 18.30
CA VAL A 14 48.29 -25.42 18.87
C VAL A 14 47.67 -24.50 17.81
N VAL A 15 48.47 -24.00 16.87
CA VAL A 15 47.97 -23.14 15.77
C VAL A 15 47.12 -23.94 14.77
N MET A 16 47.43 -25.21 14.51
CA MET A 16 46.63 -26.05 13.60
C MET A 16 45.26 -26.45 14.18
N LEU A 17 45.13 -26.56 15.51
CA LEU A 17 43.86 -26.90 16.16
C LEU A 17 42.86 -25.71 16.14
N VAL A 18 43.36 -24.47 16.18
CA VAL A 18 42.53 -23.26 16.12
C VAL A 18 42.03 -22.99 14.69
N VAL A 19 42.80 -23.36 13.66
CA VAL A 19 42.37 -23.21 12.26
C VAL A 19 41.25 -24.21 11.90
N ALA A 20 41.21 -25.39 12.51
CA ALA A 20 40.14 -26.37 12.28
C ALA A 20 38.79 -25.95 12.88
N LEU A 21 38.77 -25.13 13.94
CA LEU A 21 37.53 -24.61 14.56
C LEU A 21 36.93 -23.41 13.82
N GLN A 22 37.68 -22.78 12.91
CA GLN A 22 37.15 -21.68 12.07
C GLN A 22 36.34 -22.21 10.87
N LEU A 23 36.48 -23.49 10.52
CA LEU A 23 35.72 -24.11 9.42
C LEU A 23 34.30 -24.54 9.82
N SER A 24 33.96 -24.48 11.12
CA SER A 24 32.61 -24.78 11.63
C SER A 24 31.69 -23.55 11.73
N ALA A 25 32.21 -22.33 11.48
CA ALA A 25 31.46 -21.08 11.65
C ALA A 25 30.54 -20.72 10.47
N CYS A 26 30.40 -21.59 9.46
CA CYS A 26 29.43 -21.37 8.37
C CYS A 26 27.98 -21.71 8.77
N GLY A 27 27.77 -22.35 9.94
CA GLY A 27 26.44 -22.70 10.46
C GLY A 27 25.79 -21.61 11.33
N ASP A 28 26.57 -20.78 12.01
CA ASP A 28 26.03 -19.75 12.93
C ASP A 28 25.49 -18.54 12.17
N LYS A 29 26.11 -18.18 11.04
CA LYS A 29 25.73 -16.98 10.28
C LYS A 29 24.32 -17.01 9.70
N ASP A 30 23.83 -18.16 9.18
CA ASP A 30 22.44 -18.24 8.67
C ASP A 30 21.43 -18.20 9.83
N LYS A 31 21.77 -18.81 10.97
CA LYS A 31 20.94 -18.78 12.18
C LYS A 31 20.86 -17.38 12.78
N ASP A 32 21.97 -16.67 12.88
CA ASP A 32 22.04 -15.29 13.35
C ASP A 32 21.31 -14.34 12.40
N ALA A 33 21.53 -14.48 11.09
CA ALA A 33 20.82 -13.70 10.07
C ALA A 33 19.31 -13.91 10.15
N ARG A 34 18.87 -15.16 10.33
CA ARG A 34 17.46 -15.51 10.51
C ARG A 34 16.90 -14.88 11.77
N GLN A 35 17.60 -14.96 12.90
CA GLN A 35 17.14 -14.39 14.16
C GLN A 35 17.01 -12.88 14.07
N ALA A 36 18.02 -12.21 13.52
CA ALA A 36 18.00 -10.77 13.30
C ALA A 36 16.82 -10.34 12.41
N PHE A 37 16.55 -11.12 11.35
CA PHE A 37 15.41 -10.86 10.47
C PHE A 37 14.06 -11.10 11.15
N ILE A 38 13.92 -12.16 11.95
CA ILE A 38 12.70 -12.42 12.75
C ILE A 38 12.44 -11.27 13.72
N THR A 39 13.46 -10.83 14.47
CA THR A 39 13.33 -9.70 15.40
C THR A 39 12.92 -8.42 14.68
N PHE A 40 13.47 -8.18 13.49
CA PHE A 40 13.08 -7.04 12.65
C PHE A 40 11.60 -7.13 12.20
N LEU A 41 11.15 -8.29 11.70
CA LEU A 41 9.76 -8.51 11.32
C LEU A 41 8.79 -8.38 12.51
N GLN A 42 9.18 -8.88 13.67
CA GLN A 42 8.41 -8.73 14.90
C GLN A 42 8.29 -7.25 15.28
N GLY A 43 9.38 -6.47 15.21
CA GLY A 43 9.37 -5.02 15.43
C GLY A 43 8.42 -4.31 14.47
N ILE A 44 8.47 -4.63 13.18
CA ILE A 44 7.53 -4.12 12.17
C ILE A 44 6.09 -4.42 12.61
N SER A 45 5.81 -5.65 13.05
CA SER A 45 4.46 -6.08 13.43
C SER A 45 3.86 -5.36 14.64
N GLN A 46 4.69 -4.69 15.45
CA GLN A 46 4.26 -3.86 16.58
C GLN A 46 3.94 -2.42 16.16
N GLN A 47 4.48 -1.96 15.03
CA GLN A 47 4.17 -0.63 14.52
C GLN A 47 2.77 -0.57 13.94
N GLU A 48 2.11 0.58 14.07
CA GLU A 48 0.85 0.84 13.37
C GLU A 48 1.10 1.27 11.93
N GLY A 49 0.16 0.94 11.04
CA GLY A 49 0.19 1.32 9.63
C GLY A 49 0.77 0.27 8.69
N ARG A 50 0.70 0.60 7.39
CA ARG A 50 1.06 -0.28 6.27
C ARG A 50 2.51 -0.13 5.82
N GLN A 51 3.17 0.98 6.14
CA GLN A 51 4.50 1.28 5.60
C GLN A 51 5.54 0.27 6.10
N LEU A 52 6.30 -0.24 5.15
CA LEU A 52 7.42 -1.14 5.40
C LEU A 52 8.72 -0.32 5.47
N PRO A 53 9.52 -0.46 6.53
CA PRO A 53 10.78 0.28 6.64
C PRO A 53 11.78 -0.15 5.56
N THR A 54 12.50 0.82 5.00
CA THR A 54 13.60 0.53 4.07
C THR A 54 14.76 -0.09 4.84
N LEU A 55 15.34 -1.17 4.28
CA LEU A 55 16.52 -1.81 4.87
C LEU A 55 17.75 -0.93 4.71
N SER A 56 18.43 -0.64 5.82
CA SER A 56 19.77 -0.05 5.83
C SER A 56 20.82 -1.02 5.26
N GLU A 57 21.98 -0.51 4.83
CA GLU A 57 23.07 -1.36 4.35
C GLU A 57 23.54 -2.37 5.40
N GLN A 58 23.58 -1.97 6.67
CA GLN A 58 23.91 -2.87 7.77
C GLN A 58 22.87 -4.00 7.91
N GLN A 59 21.58 -3.70 7.78
CA GLN A 59 20.52 -4.72 7.82
C GLN A 59 20.59 -5.65 6.61
N LYS A 60 20.83 -5.13 5.40
CA LYS A 60 21.00 -5.97 4.20
C LYS A 60 22.15 -6.96 4.36
N GLN A 61 23.28 -6.49 4.90
CA GLN A 61 24.43 -7.36 5.20
C GLN A 61 24.09 -8.39 6.27
N SER A 62 23.42 -7.97 7.34
CA SER A 62 23.05 -8.87 8.46
C SER A 62 22.01 -9.91 8.09
N PHE A 63 21.04 -9.58 7.22
CA PHE A 63 19.93 -10.48 6.86
C PHE A 63 20.32 -11.44 5.74
N GLY A 64 21.36 -11.13 4.96
CA GLY A 64 21.80 -11.98 3.86
C GLY A 64 20.65 -12.31 2.90
N ARG A 65 20.38 -13.61 2.69
CA ARG A 65 19.34 -14.09 1.76
C ARG A 65 17.93 -13.62 2.12
N PHE A 66 17.63 -13.36 3.39
CA PHE A 66 16.30 -12.92 3.83
C PHE A 66 15.92 -11.52 3.34
N THR A 67 16.89 -10.76 2.84
CA THR A 67 16.64 -9.52 2.09
C THR A 67 15.75 -9.77 0.87
N GLN A 68 15.91 -10.92 0.19
CA GLN A 68 15.07 -11.29 -0.96
C GLN A 68 13.66 -11.69 -0.54
N ASP A 69 13.51 -12.39 0.59
CA ASP A 69 12.20 -12.69 1.17
C ASP A 69 11.46 -11.39 1.50
N TYR A 70 12.14 -10.43 2.13
CA TYR A 70 11.55 -9.12 2.43
C TYR A 70 11.14 -8.36 1.17
N ALA A 71 11.92 -8.49 0.09
CA ALA A 71 11.67 -7.82 -1.18
C ALA A 71 10.30 -8.16 -1.78
N VAL A 72 9.75 -9.35 -1.50
CA VAL A 72 8.40 -9.75 -1.94
C VAL A 72 7.34 -8.78 -1.42
N MET A 73 7.40 -8.43 -0.13
CA MET A 73 6.44 -7.53 0.50
C MET A 73 6.66 -6.08 0.07
N THR A 74 7.92 -5.63 -0.03
CA THR A 74 8.21 -4.26 -0.45
C THR A 74 7.88 -4.02 -1.92
N ALA A 75 8.08 -5.01 -2.80
CA ALA A 75 7.72 -4.91 -4.21
C ALA A 75 6.20 -4.75 -4.38
N PHE A 76 5.39 -5.53 -3.65
CA PHE A 76 3.95 -5.34 -3.64
C PHE A 76 3.56 -3.93 -3.16
N ASN A 77 4.15 -3.46 -2.06
CA ASN A 77 3.84 -2.12 -1.52
C ASN A 77 4.17 -1.01 -2.52
N GLN A 78 5.33 -1.09 -3.19
CA GLN A 78 5.70 -0.16 -4.25
C GLN A 78 4.71 -0.16 -5.42
N GLN A 79 4.29 -1.35 -5.89
CA GLN A 79 3.29 -1.46 -6.95
C GLN A 79 1.93 -0.90 -6.52
N LEU A 80 1.51 -1.18 -5.28
CA LEU A 80 0.28 -0.65 -4.72
C LEU A 80 0.33 0.87 -4.62
N ASP A 81 1.40 1.45 -4.09
CA ASP A 81 1.55 2.91 -3.95
C ASP A 81 1.54 3.61 -5.32
N GLN A 82 2.20 3.03 -6.33
CA GLN A 82 2.17 3.54 -7.69
C GLN A 82 0.76 3.47 -8.30
N ALA A 83 0.06 2.36 -8.14
CA ALA A 83 -1.31 2.19 -8.62
C ALA A 83 -2.27 3.18 -7.93
N LEU A 84 -2.18 3.31 -6.61
CA LEU A 84 -2.97 4.27 -5.84
C LEU A 84 -2.67 5.71 -6.28
N ALA A 85 -1.40 6.08 -6.45
CA ALA A 85 -1.02 7.41 -6.90
C ALA A 85 -1.57 7.72 -8.30
N ALA A 86 -1.49 6.76 -9.23
CA ALA A 86 -1.98 6.92 -10.59
C ALA A 86 -3.52 7.02 -10.67
N SER A 87 -4.24 6.27 -9.83
CA SER A 87 -5.71 6.19 -9.90
C SER A 87 -6.41 7.20 -8.99
N LEU A 88 -5.93 7.43 -7.76
CA LEU A 88 -6.61 8.26 -6.76
C LEU A 88 -6.20 9.72 -6.79
N THR A 89 -4.93 10.05 -7.07
CA THR A 89 -4.48 11.45 -7.07
C THR A 89 -5.25 12.31 -8.05
N PRO A 90 -5.49 11.89 -9.31
CA PRO A 90 -6.28 12.68 -10.25
C PRO A 90 -7.74 12.85 -9.79
N LEU A 91 -8.32 11.80 -9.21
CA LEU A 91 -9.68 11.86 -8.66
C LEU A 91 -9.78 12.91 -7.54
N LEU A 92 -8.87 12.87 -6.57
CA LEU A 92 -8.86 13.78 -5.42
C LEU A 92 -8.63 15.23 -5.87
N ASP A 93 -7.72 15.46 -6.82
CA ASP A 93 -7.46 16.77 -7.40
C ASP A 93 -8.73 17.35 -8.05
N VAL A 94 -9.41 16.56 -8.90
CA VAL A 94 -10.66 16.99 -9.55
C VAL A 94 -11.77 17.28 -8.52
N VAL A 95 -11.97 16.40 -7.53
CA VAL A 95 -13.00 16.59 -6.50
C VAL A 95 -12.72 17.84 -5.66
N SER A 96 -11.45 18.13 -5.33
CA SER A 96 -11.06 19.30 -4.53
C SER A 96 -11.35 20.65 -5.21
N ARG A 97 -11.51 20.64 -6.54
CA ARG A 97 -11.85 21.81 -7.35
C ARG A 97 -13.35 22.07 -7.41
N ILE A 98 -14.18 21.12 -6.97
CA ILE A 98 -15.64 21.28 -6.92
C ILE A 98 -16.01 22.00 -5.62
N ARG A 99 -16.31 23.30 -5.72
CA ARG A 99 -16.63 24.17 -4.58
C ARG A 99 -18.01 24.80 -4.71
N VAL A 100 -18.45 25.06 -5.94
CA VAL A 100 -19.76 25.64 -6.24
C VAL A 100 -20.50 24.79 -7.29
N PRO A 101 -21.83 24.93 -7.43
CA PRO A 101 -22.62 24.15 -8.38
C PRO A 101 -22.11 24.19 -9.83
N GLN A 102 -21.55 25.33 -10.27
CA GLN A 102 -20.98 25.46 -11.61
C GLN A 102 -19.77 24.53 -11.83
N ASP A 103 -18.99 24.25 -10.78
CA ASP A 103 -17.78 23.44 -10.89
C ASP A 103 -18.12 21.99 -11.27
N TYR A 104 -19.28 21.46 -10.86
CA TYR A 104 -19.75 20.13 -11.25
C TYR A 104 -19.82 19.98 -12.76
N ILE A 105 -20.24 21.02 -13.50
CA ILE A 105 -20.26 21.00 -14.96
C ILE A 105 -18.81 21.01 -15.48
N THR A 106 -17.99 21.92 -14.99
CA THR A 106 -16.62 22.12 -15.51
C THR A 106 -15.69 20.93 -15.25
N GLN A 107 -15.89 20.21 -14.14
CA GLN A 107 -15.02 19.13 -13.71
C GLN A 107 -15.52 17.74 -14.11
N ARG A 108 -16.74 17.63 -14.62
CA ARG A 108 -17.36 16.34 -14.93
C ARG A 108 -16.52 15.47 -15.86
N ASP A 109 -16.00 16.03 -16.95
CA ASP A 109 -15.26 15.24 -17.94
C ASP A 109 -13.88 14.83 -17.41
N ASN A 110 -13.23 15.69 -16.63
CA ASN A 110 -12.03 15.33 -15.87
C ASN A 110 -12.31 14.21 -14.87
N LEU A 111 -13.48 14.23 -14.22
CA LEU A 111 -13.88 13.20 -13.27
C LEU A 111 -14.16 11.86 -13.95
N ARG A 112 -14.76 11.86 -15.14
CA ARG A 112 -14.92 10.65 -15.97
C ARG A 112 -13.59 10.06 -16.40
N GLN A 113 -12.63 10.91 -16.75
CA GLN A 113 -11.28 10.46 -17.05
C GLN A 113 -10.61 9.82 -15.83
N ALA A 114 -10.71 10.45 -14.65
CA ALA A 114 -10.20 9.91 -13.40
C ALA A 114 -10.88 8.57 -13.01
N LEU A 115 -12.19 8.43 -13.26
CA LEU A 115 -12.93 7.19 -13.09
C LEU A 115 -12.34 6.03 -13.90
N GLY A 116 -11.85 6.29 -15.12
CA GLY A 116 -11.15 5.29 -15.93
C GLY A 116 -9.87 4.75 -15.27
N GLY A 117 -9.16 5.58 -14.49
CA GLY A 117 -8.00 5.14 -13.72
C GLY A 117 -8.38 4.28 -12.51
N LEU A 118 -9.51 4.58 -11.86
CA LEU A 118 -10.01 3.80 -10.73
C LEU A 118 -10.43 2.38 -11.10
N THR A 119 -11.06 2.18 -12.25
CA THR A 119 -11.50 0.85 -12.68
C THR A 119 -10.32 -0.10 -12.91
N MET A 120 -9.15 0.45 -13.23
CA MET A 120 -7.90 -0.30 -13.40
C MET A 120 -7.19 -0.62 -12.08
N LEU A 121 -7.51 0.06 -10.98
CA LEU A 121 -6.83 -0.12 -9.70
C LEU A 121 -7.06 -1.53 -9.13
N SER A 122 -8.30 -2.02 -9.12
CA SER A 122 -8.64 -3.36 -8.62
C SER A 122 -7.87 -4.49 -9.33
N PRO A 123 -7.88 -4.60 -10.68
CA PRO A 123 -7.13 -5.65 -11.35
C PRO A 123 -5.61 -5.50 -11.17
N GLN A 124 -5.06 -4.27 -11.13
CA GLN A 124 -3.63 -4.06 -10.88
C GLN A 124 -3.21 -4.58 -9.50
N VAL A 125 -3.97 -4.24 -8.46
CA VAL A 125 -3.69 -4.69 -7.09
C VAL A 125 -3.86 -6.20 -6.95
N GLN A 126 -4.87 -6.79 -7.59
CA GLN A 126 -5.06 -8.24 -7.55
C GLN A 126 -3.93 -9.00 -8.25
N ASN A 127 -3.41 -8.47 -9.36
CA ASN A 127 -2.25 -9.04 -10.05
C ASN A 127 -0.99 -8.96 -9.19
N ALA A 128 -0.72 -7.79 -8.58
CA ALA A 128 0.39 -7.60 -7.65
C ALA A 128 0.30 -8.56 -6.46
N LYS A 129 -0.90 -8.73 -5.90
CA LYS A 129 -1.15 -9.66 -4.79
C LYS A 129 -0.87 -11.10 -5.21
N THR A 130 -1.32 -11.51 -6.40
CA THR A 130 -1.11 -12.85 -6.93
C THR A 130 0.39 -13.14 -7.13
N GLN A 131 1.14 -12.17 -7.65
CA GLN A 131 2.59 -12.26 -7.78
C GLN A 131 3.26 -12.44 -6.41
N ALA A 132 2.89 -11.62 -5.42
CA ALA A 132 3.40 -11.72 -4.07
C ALA A 132 3.05 -13.07 -3.40
N ASP A 133 1.83 -13.57 -3.59
CA ASP A 133 1.36 -14.84 -3.01
C ASP A 133 2.11 -16.03 -3.60
N ASN A 134 2.45 -15.98 -4.89
CA ASN A 134 3.25 -16.99 -5.56
C ASN A 134 4.70 -16.95 -5.08
N ALA A 135 5.29 -15.76 -4.98
CA ALA A 135 6.64 -15.59 -4.47
C ALA A 135 6.76 -16.04 -3.01
N ARG A 136 5.80 -15.67 -2.15
CA ARG A 136 5.71 -16.12 -0.75
C ARG A 136 5.67 -17.66 -0.65
N ARG A 137 4.84 -18.32 -1.46
CA ARG A 137 4.72 -19.79 -1.47
C ARG A 137 5.99 -20.50 -1.91
N ALA A 138 6.83 -19.86 -2.71
CA ALA A 138 8.10 -20.40 -3.15
C ALA A 138 9.24 -20.25 -2.12
N LEU A 139 9.04 -19.46 -1.05
CA LEU A 139 10.05 -19.23 -0.01
C LEU A 139 10.27 -20.51 0.82
N LYS A 140 11.54 -20.84 1.05
CA LYS A 140 11.96 -21.96 1.90
C LYS A 140 12.35 -21.46 3.29
N GLN A 141 11.36 -21.33 4.16
CA GLN A 141 11.51 -20.78 5.51
C GLN A 141 11.32 -21.87 6.58
N SER A 142 11.95 -21.68 7.75
CA SER A 142 11.62 -22.47 8.94
C SER A 142 10.31 -21.98 9.55
N GLU A 143 9.63 -22.84 10.31
CA GLU A 143 8.31 -22.55 10.93
C GLU A 143 8.29 -21.24 11.75
N GLU A 144 9.35 -20.99 12.53
CA GLU A 144 9.49 -19.76 13.32
C GLU A 144 9.53 -18.49 12.45
N LEU A 145 10.30 -18.53 11.36
CA LEU A 145 10.41 -17.41 10.43
C LEU A 145 9.09 -17.22 9.67
N GLN A 146 8.48 -18.31 9.22
CA GLN A 146 7.21 -18.28 8.52
C GLN A 146 6.13 -17.58 9.36
N THR A 147 6.06 -17.88 10.66
CA THR A 147 5.10 -17.24 11.57
C THR A 147 5.30 -15.72 11.64
N ALA A 148 6.53 -15.26 11.84
CA ALA A 148 6.83 -13.82 11.89
C ALA A 148 6.59 -13.13 10.54
N TYR A 149 6.99 -13.79 9.45
CA TYR A 149 6.82 -13.31 8.07
C TYR A 149 5.33 -13.17 7.71
N ASP A 150 4.52 -14.18 8.03
CA ASP A 150 3.09 -14.22 7.69
C ASP A 150 2.30 -13.11 8.37
N LYS A 151 2.66 -12.74 9.61
CA LYS A 151 2.06 -11.62 10.31
C LYS A 151 2.29 -10.30 9.56
N VAL A 152 3.53 -10.05 9.13
CA VAL A 152 3.88 -8.85 8.36
C VAL A 152 3.26 -8.90 6.96
N TYR A 153 3.32 -10.05 6.29
CA TYR A 153 2.75 -10.26 4.97
C TYR A 153 1.23 -10.02 4.95
N ASN A 154 0.51 -10.54 5.94
CA ASN A 154 -0.92 -10.31 6.04
C ASN A 154 -1.24 -8.81 6.15
N ARG A 155 -0.49 -8.08 6.98
CA ARG A 155 -0.68 -6.64 7.17
C ARG A 155 -0.28 -5.80 5.96
N ALA A 156 0.84 -6.13 5.33
CA ALA A 156 1.44 -5.31 4.29
C ALA A 156 0.98 -5.69 2.87
N VAL A 157 0.42 -6.88 2.68
CA VAL A 157 0.03 -7.40 1.35
C VAL A 157 -1.44 -7.82 1.34
N SER A 158 -1.83 -8.78 2.18
CA SER A 158 -3.17 -9.37 2.12
C SER A 158 -4.28 -8.38 2.47
N LEU A 159 -4.17 -7.70 3.61
CA LEU A 159 -5.18 -6.73 4.07
C LEU A 159 -5.34 -5.56 3.09
N PRO A 160 -4.28 -4.88 2.62
CA PRO A 160 -4.42 -3.77 1.67
C PRO A 160 -5.03 -4.21 0.34
N ALA A 161 -4.65 -5.39 -0.17
CA ALA A 161 -5.24 -5.91 -1.40
C ALA A 161 -6.74 -6.22 -1.23
N ASN A 162 -7.12 -6.88 -0.14
CA ASN A 162 -8.52 -7.20 0.16
C ASN A 162 -9.36 -5.95 0.35
N ALA A 163 -8.79 -4.90 0.96
CA ALA A 163 -9.51 -3.67 1.19
C ALA A 163 -9.91 -2.97 -0.12
N MET A 164 -9.08 -3.06 -1.17
CA MET A 164 -9.38 -2.48 -2.48
C MET A 164 -10.66 -3.02 -3.12
N VAL A 165 -11.05 -4.26 -2.79
CA VAL A 165 -12.32 -4.85 -3.23
C VAL A 165 -13.52 -4.01 -2.80
N THR A 166 -13.42 -3.30 -1.68
CA THR A 166 -14.51 -2.46 -1.13
C THR A 166 -14.28 -0.96 -1.36
N VAL A 167 -13.03 -0.50 -1.27
CA VAL A 167 -12.68 0.92 -1.43
C VAL A 167 -12.87 1.39 -2.86
N VAL A 168 -12.50 0.59 -3.86
CA VAL A 168 -12.59 0.98 -5.28
C VAL A 168 -14.05 1.16 -5.71
N PRO A 169 -14.99 0.23 -5.44
CA PRO A 169 -16.40 0.45 -5.74
C PRO A 169 -16.98 1.66 -5.01
N ALA A 170 -16.69 1.85 -3.73
CA ALA A 170 -17.18 3.01 -2.97
C ALA A 170 -16.70 4.34 -3.57
N SER A 171 -15.42 4.41 -3.96
CA SER A 171 -14.83 5.59 -4.61
C SER A 171 -15.46 5.85 -5.99
N THR A 172 -15.71 4.76 -6.73
CA THR A 172 -16.37 4.80 -8.04
C THR A 172 -17.80 5.32 -7.93
N SER A 173 -18.60 4.80 -7.00
CA SER A 173 -19.98 5.25 -6.78
C SER A 173 -20.05 6.71 -6.37
N PHE A 174 -19.17 7.16 -5.47
CA PHE A 174 -19.08 8.57 -5.09
C PHE A 174 -18.80 9.48 -6.30
N ALA A 175 -17.76 9.16 -7.07
CA ALA A 175 -17.39 9.94 -8.25
C ALA A 175 -18.49 9.92 -9.32
N GLN A 176 -19.19 8.80 -9.51
CA GLN A 176 -20.34 8.71 -10.41
C GLN A 176 -21.48 9.62 -9.98
N SER A 177 -21.82 9.70 -8.69
CA SER A 177 -22.86 10.62 -8.20
C SER A 177 -22.50 12.09 -8.46
N VAL A 178 -21.22 12.45 -8.36
CA VAL A 178 -20.74 13.80 -8.70
C VAL A 178 -20.86 14.06 -10.21
N VAL A 179 -20.51 13.08 -11.06
CA VAL A 179 -20.70 13.18 -12.53
C VAL A 179 -22.17 13.37 -12.87
N GLN A 180 -23.08 12.65 -12.22
CA GLN A 180 -24.53 12.73 -12.45
C GLN A 180 -25.08 14.14 -12.18
N VAL A 181 -24.61 14.82 -11.14
CA VAL A 181 -24.99 16.23 -10.89
C VAL A 181 -24.48 17.13 -12.02
N GLY A 182 -23.24 16.95 -12.46
CA GLY A 182 -22.68 17.71 -13.59
C GLY A 182 -23.45 17.50 -14.89
N ASP A 183 -23.87 16.26 -15.17
CA ASP A 183 -24.74 15.92 -16.30
C ASP A 183 -26.10 16.59 -16.19
N TYR A 184 -26.75 16.46 -15.03
CA TYR A 184 -28.04 17.07 -14.79
C TYR A 184 -28.00 18.58 -15.02
N LEU A 185 -27.04 19.27 -14.40
CA LEU A 185 -26.86 20.72 -14.57
C LEU A 185 -26.56 21.10 -16.02
N GLN A 186 -25.75 20.32 -16.75
CA GLN A 186 -25.52 20.56 -18.17
C GLN A 186 -26.80 20.39 -18.99
N THR A 187 -27.61 19.36 -18.72
CA THR A 187 -28.86 19.10 -19.46
C THR A 187 -29.91 20.18 -19.26
N GLN A 188 -29.89 20.90 -18.13
CA GLN A 188 -30.78 22.05 -17.93
C GLN A 188 -30.38 23.25 -18.82
N GLY A 189 -29.12 23.35 -19.23
CA GLY A 189 -28.63 24.42 -20.11
C GLY A 189 -28.96 25.81 -19.57
N ASN A 190 -29.61 26.64 -20.40
CA ASN A 190 -29.96 28.02 -20.04
C ASN A 190 -31.14 28.12 -19.04
N GLN A 191 -31.72 26.99 -18.62
CA GLN A 191 -32.81 26.93 -17.63
C GLN A 191 -32.29 26.95 -16.19
N VAL A 192 -30.99 27.19 -16.00
CA VAL A 192 -30.33 27.26 -14.70
C VAL A 192 -29.54 28.55 -14.60
N VAL A 193 -29.74 29.26 -13.50
CA VAL A 193 -28.99 30.48 -13.17
C VAL A 193 -28.04 30.18 -12.02
N PHE A 194 -26.76 30.45 -12.23
CA PHE A 194 -25.72 30.31 -11.21
C PHE A 194 -25.47 31.66 -10.54
N GLY A 195 -25.49 31.72 -9.21
CA GLY A 195 -25.27 32.95 -8.45
C GLY A 195 -25.15 32.70 -6.95
N ASN A 196 -24.36 33.52 -6.25
CA ASN A 196 -24.11 33.42 -4.80
C ASN A 196 -23.74 32.00 -4.31
N ASN A 197 -22.84 31.31 -5.02
CA ASN A 197 -22.45 29.92 -4.75
C ASN A 197 -23.62 28.91 -4.81
N GLY A 198 -24.77 29.31 -5.32
CA GLY A 198 -25.96 28.50 -5.46
C GLY A 198 -26.37 28.31 -6.91
N VAL A 199 -27.46 27.57 -7.06
CA VAL A 199 -28.08 27.26 -8.34
C VAL A 199 -29.58 27.52 -8.22
N GLN A 200 -30.16 28.21 -9.20
CA GLN A 200 -31.59 28.47 -9.29
C GLN A 200 -32.18 27.75 -10.49
N PHE A 201 -33.33 27.12 -10.27
CA PHE A 201 -34.08 26.38 -11.28
C PHE A 201 -35.45 27.03 -11.50
N HIS A 202 -36.05 26.82 -12.68
CA HIS A 202 -37.34 27.42 -13.03
C HIS A 202 -38.55 26.67 -12.45
N THR A 203 -38.39 25.40 -12.07
CA THR A 203 -39.47 24.56 -11.56
C THR A 203 -39.09 23.87 -10.26
N GLN A 204 -40.10 23.58 -9.42
CA GLN A 204 -39.91 22.84 -8.17
C GLN A 204 -39.38 21.42 -8.43
N GLN A 205 -39.84 20.76 -9.50
CA GLN A 205 -39.38 19.42 -9.85
C GLN A 205 -37.87 19.37 -10.12
N GLN A 206 -37.31 20.43 -10.74
CA GLN A 206 -35.86 20.53 -10.96
C GLN A 206 -35.10 20.71 -9.65
N VAL A 207 -35.62 21.53 -8.73
CA VAL A 207 -35.07 21.72 -7.38
C VAL A 207 -35.06 20.40 -6.62
N ASP A 208 -36.17 19.66 -6.63
CA ASP A 208 -36.31 18.39 -5.92
C ASP A 208 -35.33 17.34 -6.47
N GLN A 209 -35.19 17.25 -7.79
CA GLN A 209 -34.24 16.35 -8.44
C GLN A 209 -32.79 16.70 -8.07
N TYR A 210 -32.43 17.99 -8.14
CA TYR A 210 -31.10 18.47 -7.75
C TYR A 210 -30.79 18.14 -6.27
N ASN A 211 -31.70 18.48 -5.36
CA ASN A 211 -31.55 18.23 -3.93
C ASN A 211 -31.42 16.74 -3.61
N SER A 212 -32.15 15.88 -4.33
CA SER A 212 -32.01 14.42 -4.23
C SER A 212 -30.59 13.97 -4.59
N MET A 213 -30.06 14.42 -5.72
CA MET A 213 -28.69 14.07 -6.14
C MET A 213 -27.62 14.61 -5.19
N MET A 214 -27.82 15.82 -4.64
CA MET A 214 -26.91 16.37 -3.62
C MET A 214 -26.93 15.55 -2.33
N THR A 215 -28.11 15.07 -1.92
CA THR A 215 -28.26 14.15 -0.79
C THR A 215 -27.56 12.82 -1.06
N ASP A 216 -27.68 12.29 -2.27
CA ASP A 216 -26.99 11.08 -2.68
C ASP A 216 -25.46 11.24 -2.64
N ILE A 217 -24.91 12.37 -3.10
CA ILE A 217 -23.47 12.65 -2.97
C ILE A 217 -23.05 12.61 -1.49
N ALA A 218 -23.79 13.27 -0.60
CA ALA A 218 -23.48 13.27 0.83
C ALA A 218 -23.52 11.85 1.42
N ASN A 219 -24.52 11.05 1.03
CA ASN A 219 -24.62 9.65 1.43
C ASN A 219 -23.45 8.81 0.92
N GLN A 220 -23.05 8.97 -0.34
CA GLN A 220 -21.91 8.24 -0.91
C GLN A 220 -20.59 8.68 -0.29
N GLN A 221 -20.42 9.97 0.01
CA GLN A 221 -19.26 10.48 0.73
C GLN A 221 -19.14 9.84 2.11
N GLN A 222 -20.23 9.78 2.86
CA GLN A 222 -20.26 9.15 4.18
C GLN A 222 -19.95 7.65 4.11
N LYS A 223 -20.50 6.95 3.10
CA LYS A 223 -20.17 5.55 2.85
C LYS A 223 -18.68 5.36 2.57
N LEU A 224 -18.13 6.16 1.65
CA LEU A 224 -16.70 6.13 1.32
C LEU A 224 -15.83 6.38 2.55
N PHE A 225 -16.13 7.42 3.35
CA PHE A 225 -15.42 7.70 4.59
C PHE A 225 -15.47 6.52 5.57
N THR A 226 -16.65 5.92 5.74
CA THR A 226 -16.85 4.77 6.64
C THR A 226 -16.05 3.54 6.14
N THR A 227 -16.05 3.29 4.84
CA THR A 227 -15.25 2.23 4.21
C THR A 227 -13.75 2.47 4.44
N LEU A 228 -13.25 3.69 4.19
CA LEU A 228 -11.84 4.03 4.40
C LEU A 228 -11.41 3.89 5.86
N LYS A 229 -12.27 4.31 6.80
CA LYS A 229 -12.04 4.14 8.24
C LYS A 229 -11.99 2.67 8.65
N THR A 230 -12.94 1.86 8.16
CA THR A 230 -13.02 0.42 8.47
C THR A 230 -11.78 -0.33 7.99
N GLN A 231 -11.20 0.13 6.89
CA GLN A 231 -10.03 -0.48 6.25
C GLN A 231 -8.69 0.13 6.72
N ASN A 232 -8.71 0.96 7.78
CA ASN A 232 -7.52 1.63 8.34
C ASN A 232 -6.70 2.45 7.30
N PHE A 233 -7.37 3.04 6.31
CA PHE A 233 -6.73 3.99 5.38
C PHE A 233 -6.67 5.42 5.93
N LEU A 234 -7.42 5.72 7.00
CA LEU A 234 -7.42 7.00 7.68
C LEU A 234 -6.79 6.83 9.08
N PRO A 235 -5.95 7.77 9.53
CA PRO A 235 -5.48 7.77 10.92
C PRO A 235 -6.67 7.92 11.88
N HIS A 236 -6.54 7.33 13.08
CA HIS A 236 -7.51 7.45 14.16
C HIS A 236 -7.57 8.86 14.74
#